data_AF-A0A5B2U3M0-F1
#
_entry.id   AF-A0A5B2U3M0-F1
#
_cell.length_a   1.000
_cell.length_b   1.000
_cell.length_c   1.000
_cell.angle_alpha   90.00
_cell.angle_beta   90.00
_cell.angle_gamma   90.00
#
_symmetry.space_group_name_H-M   'P 1'
#
loop_
_entity.id
_entity.type
_entity.pdbx_description
1 polymer ?
#
loop_
_entity_poly.entity_id
_entity_poly.type
_entity_poly.pdbx_seq_one_letter_code
_entity_poly.pdbx_strand_id
1 'polypeptide(L)'
;MKTLINDSIGDLEAALKNNTDLQEKFKINPVEAMKDVQIRNPKDTDYWIYRIIVIMLGLAVITIIAGLILIAYWNDGAAKDNQLVTIFATISSGAIGALAGLLSPTPRK
;
A
#
# COMPACT_ATOMS: atom_id res chain seq x y z
N MET A 1 -2.18 27.86 -15.52
CA MET A 1 -2.06 26.39 -15.44
C MET A 1 -1.50 26.02 -14.06
N LYS A 2 -2.03 24.99 -13.39
CA LYS A 2 -1.59 24.58 -12.05
C LYS A 2 -0.38 23.64 -12.16
N THR A 3 0.70 23.91 -11.43
CA THR A 3 1.87 23.03 -11.34
C THR A 3 1.70 22.00 -10.26
N LEU A 4 1.96 20.74 -10.63
CA LEU A 4 1.82 19.57 -9.78
C LEU A 4 3.18 19.21 -9.22
N ILE A 5 3.28 19.05 -7.90
CA ILE A 5 4.55 18.79 -7.20
C ILE A 5 4.33 17.62 -6.26
N ASN A 6 5.20 16.60 -6.33
CA ASN A 6 5.28 15.55 -5.31
C ASN A 6 6.13 16.10 -4.16
N ASP A 7 5.70 15.86 -2.93
CA ASP A 7 6.06 16.49 -1.64
C ASP A 7 7.58 16.59 -1.31
N SER A 8 8.35 17.23 -2.20
CA SER A 8 9.80 17.29 -2.23
C SER A 8 10.28 18.63 -2.78
N ILE A 9 11.30 19.20 -2.13
CA ILE A 9 11.94 20.45 -2.54
C ILE A 9 12.54 20.35 -3.96
N GLY A 10 12.96 19.16 -4.38
CA GLY A 10 13.49 18.94 -5.73
C GLY A 10 12.45 19.15 -6.84
N ASP A 11 11.20 18.74 -6.59
CA ASP A 11 10.11 18.93 -7.55
C ASP A 11 9.66 20.40 -7.60
N LEU A 12 9.79 21.11 -6.47
CA LEU A 12 9.58 22.56 -6.40
C LEU A 12 10.61 23.32 -7.25
N GLU A 13 11.87 22.93 -7.17
CA GLU A 13 12.93 23.51 -8.00
C GLU A 13 12.67 23.25 -9.49
N ALA A 14 12.26 22.04 -9.87
CA ALA A 14 11.92 21.69 -11.24
C ALA A 14 10.70 22.47 -11.75
N ALA A 15 9.66 22.64 -10.92
CA ALA A 15 8.47 23.42 -11.27
C ALA A 15 8.78 24.92 -11.43
N LEU A 16 9.63 25.47 -10.57
CA LEU A 16 10.12 26.85 -10.67
C LEU A 16 10.98 27.06 -11.92
N LYS A 17 11.88 26.13 -12.26
CA LYS A 17 12.72 26.23 -13.46
C LYS A 17 11.92 26.20 -14.75
N ASN A 18 10.83 25.44 -14.80
CA ASN A 18 10.03 25.22 -16.01
C ASN A 18 8.85 26.18 -16.16
N ASN A 19 8.56 27.04 -15.18
CA ASN A 19 7.38 27.89 -15.21
C ASN A 19 7.67 29.33 -14.78
N THR A 20 7.78 30.22 -15.76
CA THR A 20 8.17 31.63 -15.60
C THR A 20 7.14 32.43 -14.78
N ASP A 21 5.85 32.15 -14.96
CA ASP A 21 4.76 32.73 -14.16
C ASP A 21 4.87 32.38 -12.67
N LEU A 22 5.29 31.14 -12.37
CA LEU A 22 5.50 30.71 -10.99
C LEU A 22 6.73 31.35 -10.37
N GLN A 23 7.80 31.58 -11.14
CA GLN A 23 8.95 32.32 -10.63
C GLN A 23 8.58 33.75 -10.26
N GLU A 24 7.80 34.45 -11.09
CA GLU A 24 7.37 35.81 -10.79
C GLU A 24 6.47 35.85 -9.56
N LYS A 25 5.47 34.96 -9.50
CA LYS A 25 4.59 34.86 -8.32
C LYS A 25 5.34 34.49 -7.05
N PHE A 26 6.33 33.61 -7.14
CA PHE A 26 7.17 33.22 -6.00
C PHE A 26 8.11 34.34 -5.54
N LYS A 27 8.59 35.20 -6.45
CA LYS A 27 9.38 36.40 -6.13
C LYS A 27 8.54 37.49 -5.46
N ILE A 28 7.30 37.68 -5.90
CA ILE A 28 6.39 38.71 -5.38
C ILE A 28 5.84 38.31 -4.01
N ASN A 29 5.35 37.08 -3.88
CA ASN A 29 4.87 36.55 -2.60
C ASN A 29 5.01 35.01 -2.54
N PRO A 30 6.08 34.50 -1.91
CA PRO A 30 6.36 33.07 -1.89
C PRO A 30 5.29 32.26 -1.14
N VAL A 31 4.63 32.86 -0.14
CA VAL A 31 3.60 32.18 0.66
C VAL A 31 2.30 32.02 -0.13
N GLU A 32 1.93 33.02 -0.92
CA GLU A 32 0.76 32.97 -1.82
C GLU A 32 0.99 31.96 -2.95
N ALA A 33 2.19 31.96 -3.54
CA ALA A 33 2.55 31.05 -4.62
C ALA A 33 2.51 29.57 -4.18
N MET A 34 2.88 29.27 -2.93
CA MET A 34 2.80 27.92 -2.37
C MET A 34 1.36 27.44 -2.15
N LYS A 35 0.36 28.32 -2.02
CA LYS A 35 -1.06 27.90 -1.94
C LYS A 35 -1.59 27.37 -3.28
N ASP A 36 -1.07 27.87 -4.39
CA ASP A 36 -1.44 27.42 -5.74
C ASP A 36 -0.70 26.14 -6.16
N VAL A 37 0.35 25.78 -5.43
CA VAL A 37 1.08 24.52 -5.59
C VAL A 37 0.30 23.42 -4.88
N GLN A 38 -0.48 22.66 -5.64
CA GLN A 38 -1.15 21.47 -5.12
C GLN A 38 -0.12 20.34 -4.97
N ILE A 39 0.25 20.07 -3.71
CA ILE A 39 1.03 18.90 -3.34
C ILE A 39 0.18 17.67 -3.68
N ARG A 40 0.57 16.93 -4.71
CA ARG A 40 0.00 15.61 -4.98
C ARG A 40 0.59 14.67 -3.95
N ASN A 41 -0.19 14.35 -2.93
CA ASN A 41 0.16 13.29 -2.00
C ASN A 41 0.20 11.97 -2.80
N PRO A 42 1.34 11.29 -2.93
CA PRO A 42 1.44 10.05 -3.72
C PRO A 42 0.55 8.92 -3.17
N LYS A 43 0.03 9.07 -1.95
CA LYS A 43 -1.00 8.21 -1.36
C LYS A 43 -2.30 8.12 -2.17
N ASP A 44 -2.63 9.14 -2.96
CA ASP A 44 -3.86 9.12 -3.78
C ASP A 44 -3.67 8.47 -5.16
N THR A 45 -2.44 8.10 -5.51
CA THR A 45 -2.13 7.64 -6.88
C THR A 45 -2.49 6.18 -7.14
N ASP A 46 -2.71 5.31 -6.14
CA ASP A 46 -3.06 3.91 -6.47
C ASP A 46 -3.78 3.09 -5.39
N TYR A 47 -5.02 3.44 -5.08
CA TYR A 47 -5.93 2.58 -4.31
C TYR A 47 -6.17 1.22 -4.99
N TRP A 48 -5.95 1.14 -6.32
CA TRP A 48 -6.18 -0.05 -7.11
C TRP A 48 -5.14 -1.14 -6.83
N ILE A 49 -3.86 -0.76 -6.73
CA ILE A 49 -2.79 -1.66 -6.29
C ILE A 49 -3.09 -2.27 -4.91
N TYR A 50 -3.52 -1.46 -3.95
CA TYR A 50 -3.85 -1.97 -2.62
C TYR A 50 -5.01 -2.97 -2.68
N ARG A 51 -6.05 -2.67 -3.48
CA ARG A 51 -7.19 -3.57 -3.69
C ARG A 51 -6.80 -4.90 -4.33
N ILE A 52 -5.95 -4.88 -5.36
CA ILE A 52 -5.50 -6.10 -6.05
C ILE A 52 -4.72 -6.99 -5.09
N ILE A 53 -3.81 -6.42 -4.30
CA ILE A 53 -3.00 -7.18 -3.34
C ILE A 53 -3.92 -7.85 -2.31
N VAL A 54 -4.87 -7.11 -1.73
CA VAL A 54 -5.81 -7.66 -0.74
C VAL A 54 -6.70 -8.75 -1.35
N ILE A 55 -7.18 -8.56 -2.58
CA ILE A 55 -8.01 -9.57 -3.29
C ILE A 55 -7.20 -10.85 -3.56
N MET A 56 -5.97 -10.73 -4.05
CA MET A 56 -5.11 -11.88 -4.33
C MET A 56 -4.75 -12.64 -3.06
N LEU A 57 -4.48 -11.92 -1.96
CA LEU A 57 -4.17 -12.51 -0.66
C LEU A 57 -5.40 -13.22 -0.07
N GLY A 58 -6.59 -12.60 -0.19
CA GLY A 58 -7.86 -13.23 0.20
C GLY A 58 -8.16 -14.49 -0.62
N LEU A 59 -7.96 -14.45 -1.95
CA LEU A 59 -8.12 -15.61 -2.83
C LEU A 59 -7.17 -16.75 -2.45
N ALA A 60 -5.90 -16.44 -2.16
CA ALA A 60 -4.93 -17.44 -1.73
C ALA A 60 -5.35 -18.14 -0.42
N VAL A 61 -5.89 -17.39 0.54
CA VAL A 61 -6.41 -17.97 1.78
C VAL A 61 -7.62 -18.86 1.51
N ILE A 62 -8.56 -18.40 0.69
CA ILE A 62 -9.77 -19.17 0.34
C ILE A 62 -9.42 -20.46 -0.40
N THR A 63 -8.45 -20.43 -1.34
CA THR A 63 -8.03 -21.64 -2.06
C THR A 63 -7.33 -22.64 -1.15
N ILE A 64 -6.55 -22.18 -0.17
CA ILE A 64 -5.95 -23.07 0.84
C ILE A 64 -7.03 -23.72 1.69
N ILE A 65 -8.01 -22.95 2.19
CA ILE A 65 -9.13 -23.49 2.98
C ILE A 65 -9.92 -24.52 2.17
N ALA A 66 -10.26 -24.20 0.92
CA ALA A 66 -11.00 -25.10 0.03
C ALA A 66 -10.21 -26.38 -0.28
N GLY A 67 -8.91 -26.27 -0.56
CA GLY A 67 -8.04 -27.43 -0.79
C GLY A 67 -7.94 -28.33 0.44
N LEU A 68 -7.86 -27.73 1.64
CA LEU A 68 -7.84 -28.48 2.90
C LEU A 68 -9.16 -29.21 3.16
N ILE A 69 -10.32 -28.58 2.90
CA ILE A 69 -11.63 -29.23 3.01
C ILE A 69 -11.73 -30.41 2.02
N LEU A 70 -11.26 -30.22 0.78
CA LEU A 70 -11.27 -31.27 -0.24
C LEU A 70 -10.41 -32.47 0.18
N ILE A 71 -9.21 -32.21 0.71
CA ILE A 71 -8.31 -33.25 1.22
C ILE A 71 -8.93 -33.98 2.41
N ALA A 72 -9.55 -33.25 3.35
CA ALA A 72 -10.20 -33.84 4.52
C ALA A 72 -11.39 -34.73 4.13
N TYR A 73 -12.17 -34.32 3.11
CA TYR A 73 -13.31 -35.07 2.61
C TYR A 73 -12.90 -36.31 1.80
N TRP A 74 -11.85 -36.23 0.97
CA TRP A 74 -11.40 -37.37 0.17
C TRP A 74 -10.63 -38.43 0.95
N ASN A 75 -10.03 -38.06 2.08
CA ASN A 75 -9.13 -38.96 2.82
C ASN A 75 -9.82 -39.69 4.00
N ASP A 76 -11.16 -39.79 4.01
CA ASP A 76 -11.97 -40.51 5.02
C ASP A 76 -11.52 -40.23 6.48
N GLY A 77 -11.22 -38.96 6.79
CA GLY A 77 -10.77 -38.54 8.13
C GLY A 77 -9.37 -39.04 8.55
N ALA A 78 -8.61 -39.69 7.66
CA ALA A 78 -7.28 -40.22 7.97
C ALA A 78 -6.14 -39.19 7.80
N ALA A 79 -6.44 -38.00 7.28
CA ALA A 79 -5.49 -36.89 7.28
C ALA A 79 -5.32 -36.42 8.74
N LYS A 80 -4.25 -36.87 9.41
CA LYS A 80 -3.90 -36.54 10.80
C LYS A 80 -4.30 -35.10 11.12
N ASP A 81 -5.34 -34.90 11.92
CA ASP A 81 -5.87 -33.58 12.30
C ASP A 81 -4.76 -32.60 12.71
N ASN A 82 -3.71 -33.10 13.36
CA ASN A 82 -2.53 -32.32 13.72
C ASN A 82 -1.84 -31.61 12.55
N GLN A 83 -1.77 -32.21 11.36
CA GLN A 83 -1.12 -31.60 10.21
C GLN A 83 -1.95 -30.44 9.65
N LEU A 84 -3.28 -30.62 9.57
CA LEU A 84 -4.21 -29.53 9.20
C LEU A 84 -4.14 -28.37 10.19
N VAL A 85 -4.17 -28.67 11.49
CA VAL A 85 -4.05 -27.65 12.56
C VAL A 85 -2.70 -26.93 12.47
N THR A 86 -1.61 -27.63 12.18
CA THR A 86 -0.27 -27.04 12.02
C THR A 86 -0.21 -26.09 10.82
N ILE A 87 -0.78 -26.50 9.68
CA ILE A 87 -0.84 -25.66 8.47
C ILE A 87 -1.66 -24.40 8.76
N PHE A 88 -2.83 -24.54 9.40
CA PHE A 88 -3.67 -23.41 9.80
C PHE A 88 -2.94 -22.45 10.75
N ALA A 89 -2.28 -22.99 11.77
CA ALA A 89 -1.54 -22.20 12.75
C ALA A 89 -0.38 -21.44 12.09
N THR A 90 0.32 -22.07 11.14
CA THR A 90 1.46 -21.47 10.44
C THR A 90 1.02 -20.32 9.52
N ILE A 91 -0.07 -20.50 8.78
CA ILE A 91 -0.62 -19.45 7.92
C ILE A 91 -1.19 -18.30 8.75
N SER A 92 -1.94 -18.62 9.82
CA SER A 92 -2.51 -17.61 10.72
C SER A 92 -1.41 -16.78 11.38
N SER A 93 -0.34 -17.42 11.85
CA SER A 93 0.84 -16.75 12.41
C SER A 93 1.52 -15.84 11.38
N GLY A 94 1.71 -16.32 10.15
CA GLY A 94 2.28 -15.53 9.05
C GLY A 94 1.43 -14.31 8.68
N ALA A 95 0.10 -14.46 8.64
CA ALA A 95 -0.83 -13.35 8.37
C ALA A 95 -0.82 -12.30 9.48
N ILE A 96 -0.78 -12.71 10.75
CA ILE A 96 -0.65 -11.80 11.91
C ILE A 96 0.69 -11.05 11.85
N GLY A 97 1.78 -11.74 11.51
CA GLY A 97 3.10 -11.12 11.35
C GLY A 97 3.14 -10.07 10.23
N ALA A 98 2.49 -10.35 9.10
CA ALA A 98 2.37 -9.39 8.00
C ALA A 98 1.54 -8.15 8.38
N LEU A 99 0.43 -8.33 9.10
CA LEU A 99 -0.37 -7.23 9.64
C LEU A 99 0.41 -6.40 10.66
N ALA A 100 1.16 -7.04 11.55
CA ALA A 100 2.04 -6.36 12.50
C ALA A 100 3.13 -5.55 11.77
N GLY A 101 3.68 -6.08 10.68
CA GLY A 101 4.63 -5.36 9.82
C GLY A 101 4.00 -4.13 9.15
N LEU A 102 2.77 -4.24 8.63
CA LEU A 102 2.04 -3.13 8.01
C LEU A 102 1.65 -2.04 9.02
N LEU A 103 1.28 -2.44 10.24
CA LEU A 103 0.89 -1.55 11.33
C LEU A 103 2.09 -1.00 12.12
N SER A 104 3.30 -1.48 11.81
CA SER A 104 4.51 -0.99 12.46
C SER A 104 4.74 0.48 12.08
N PRO A 105 4.88 1.39 13.06
CA PRO A 105 5.06 2.80 12.78
C PRO A 105 6.35 3.00 11.97
N THR A 106 6.22 3.64 10.81
CA THR A 106 7.40 4.00 10.00
C THR A 106 8.30 4.93 10.84
N PRO A 107 9.60 4.66 10.94
CA PRO A 107 10.51 5.51 11.70
C PRO A 107 10.45 6.95 11.15
N ARG A 108 9.91 7.89 11.93
CA ARG A 108 10.05 9.31 11.64
C ARG A 108 11.50 9.68 11.95
N LYS A 109 12.26 10.00 10.91
CA LYS A 109 13.49 10.79 11.06
C LYS A 109 13.12 12.24 11.32
#